data_AF-A0A833VNN8-F1
#
_entry.id   AF-A0A833VNN8-F1
#
_cell.length_a   1.000
_cell.length_b   1.000
_cell.length_c   1.000
_cell.angle_alpha   90.00
_cell.angle_beta   90.00
_cell.angle_gamma   90.00
#
_symmetry.space_group_name_H-M   'P 1'
#
loop_
_entity.id
_entity.type
_entity.pdbx_description
1 polymer ?
#
loop_
_entity_poly.entity_id
_entity_poly.type
_entity_poly.pdbx_seq_one_letter_code
_entity_poly.pdbx_strand_id
1 'polypeptide(L)'
;MESLSLTRPPLTAFAPLSTSLSRRGLGAPIRCLIKDKSKLQKHTLQLTKRTKLPLSGNSFLDCMVDRDKKNQITGLVSASAAGSEPDSLDSTNALRPILSSLNAFYRFSRPHTVIGTALSIVSVSLLALESSSDVSPLFFTGVLQALVAALFMNIYIVGLNQVFDIEIDKVNKPNLPLASGEYSLSTGVAIVSTFVILSFGVGWLVGSWPLFWALLISFILGTAYSINMPFLRWKRFAVVAALCILAVRAVIVQLAFFLHIKTFVFRRPASFSKPLIFATAFMTFFSVVIALFKDIPDIEGDRIFGIRSFSVRLGKNRVFWICVYLLEIAYTVAMLMGATSSSLWSKLITILGHAFLASILWNRARSLDLANKSDITSFYMFIWKLFYAEYLLIPLVR
;
A
#
# COMPACT_ATOMS: atom_id res chain seq x y z
N MET A 1 -46.61 63.95 -19.10
CA MET A 1 -46.45 62.98 -20.20
C MET A 1 -45.80 61.71 -19.64
N GLU A 2 -46.44 60.94 -18.76
CA GLU A 2 -47.72 60.22 -18.92
C GLU A 2 -47.68 59.16 -20.05
N SER A 3 -48.29 57.97 -19.90
CA SER A 3 -48.80 57.25 -18.72
C SER A 3 -49.21 55.82 -19.12
N LEU A 4 -49.60 55.02 -18.11
CA LEU A 4 -50.39 53.75 -18.12
C LEU A 4 -49.54 52.46 -18.03
N SER A 5 -49.41 51.77 -16.87
CA SER A 5 -50.39 51.11 -15.95
C SER A 5 -50.34 49.58 -16.16
N LEU A 6 -49.89 48.78 -15.18
CA LEU A 6 -50.72 48.07 -14.16
C LEU A 6 -51.75 47.11 -14.81
N THR A 7 -51.88 45.81 -14.45
CA THR A 7 -51.97 45.23 -13.09
C THR A 7 -51.69 43.71 -13.01
N ARG A 8 -51.39 43.21 -11.80
CA ARG A 8 -51.39 41.80 -11.30
C ARG A 8 -52.60 41.58 -10.36
N PRO A 9 -52.77 40.44 -9.62
CA PRO A 9 -52.17 39.10 -9.73
C PRO A 9 -53.23 38.04 -10.14
N PRO A 10 -53.95 37.23 -9.30
CA PRO A 10 -53.88 36.92 -7.85
C PRO A 10 -53.11 35.59 -7.54
N LEU A 11 -53.36 34.99 -6.36
CA LEU A 11 -52.88 33.71 -5.81
C LEU A 11 -53.95 33.19 -4.83
N THR A 12 -54.28 31.89 -4.83
CA THR A 12 -54.90 31.10 -3.71
C THR A 12 -55.22 29.67 -4.20
N ALA A 13 -55.38 28.61 -3.39
CA ALA A 13 -54.89 28.22 -2.05
C ALA A 13 -55.41 26.79 -1.73
N PHE A 14 -54.99 26.22 -0.59
CA PHE A 14 -55.55 25.03 0.11
C PHE A 14 -55.28 23.60 -0.41
N ALA A 15 -54.87 22.76 0.56
CA ALA A 15 -54.95 21.30 0.60
C ALA A 15 -56.14 20.90 1.51
N PRO A 16 -56.26 19.68 2.08
CA PRO A 16 -55.82 18.35 1.66
C PRO A 16 -57.03 17.40 1.48
N LEU A 17 -56.83 16.09 1.24
CA LEU A 17 -57.89 15.10 1.56
C LEU A 17 -57.34 13.76 2.02
N SER A 18 -58.04 13.16 2.99
CA SER A 18 -57.64 11.99 3.76
C SER A 18 -58.62 10.83 3.60
N THR A 19 -58.11 9.60 3.70
CA THR A 19 -58.76 8.40 4.30
C THR A 19 -60.19 8.00 3.85
N SER A 20 -60.33 6.78 3.32
CA SER A 20 -61.21 5.79 3.96
C SER A 20 -60.88 4.33 3.59
N LEU A 21 -61.13 3.43 4.53
CA LEU A 21 -60.87 1.99 4.49
C LEU A 21 -61.82 1.22 3.56
N SER A 22 -61.40 0.03 3.11
CA SER A 22 -62.25 -1.17 3.26
C SER A 22 -61.44 -2.47 3.38
N ARG A 23 -62.05 -3.50 3.99
CA ARG A 23 -61.42 -4.76 4.42
C ARG A 23 -61.61 -5.91 3.41
N ARG A 24 -60.63 -6.83 3.36
CA ARG A 24 -60.72 -8.31 3.32
C ARG A 24 -59.27 -8.85 3.24
N GLY A 25 -58.79 -9.84 4.00
CA GLY A 25 -59.40 -10.61 5.09
C GLY A 25 -59.12 -12.12 4.95
N LEU A 26 -57.92 -12.58 5.31
CA LEU A 26 -57.43 -13.97 5.52
C LEU A 26 -55.89 -13.89 5.71
N GLY A 27 -55.19 -14.53 6.66
CA GLY A 27 -55.64 -15.31 7.82
C GLY A 27 -54.68 -16.45 8.23
N ALA A 28 -53.58 -16.19 8.95
CA ALA A 28 -52.91 -17.12 9.89
C ALA A 28 -51.72 -16.45 10.63
N PRO A 29 -51.35 -16.87 11.87
CA PRO A 29 -50.38 -16.16 12.71
C PRO A 29 -49.00 -16.84 12.83
N ILE A 30 -47.93 -16.04 12.99
CA ILE A 30 -46.66 -16.51 13.57
C ILE A 30 -46.35 -15.67 14.81
N ARG A 31 -46.46 -16.29 15.99
CA ARG A 31 -46.17 -15.70 17.30
C ARG A 31 -45.18 -16.59 18.05
N CYS A 32 -43.89 -16.44 17.78
CA CYS A 32 -42.84 -16.99 18.64
C CYS A 32 -41.49 -16.29 18.43
N LEU A 33 -40.53 -16.53 19.34
CA LEU A 33 -39.14 -16.03 19.31
C LEU A 33 -38.89 -14.54 19.63
N ILE A 34 -39.58 -14.00 20.64
CA ILE A 34 -38.93 -13.06 21.58
C ILE A 34 -38.58 -13.84 22.85
N LYS A 35 -37.49 -14.61 22.82
CA LYS A 35 -37.02 -15.33 24.02
C LYS A 35 -35.54 -15.77 24.04
N ASP A 36 -34.60 -14.95 23.54
CA ASP A 36 -33.17 -15.25 23.76
C ASP A 36 -32.21 -14.05 23.86
N LYS A 37 -32.53 -13.08 24.74
CA LYS A 37 -31.58 -12.03 25.16
C LYS A 37 -31.20 -12.04 26.65
N SER A 38 -31.80 -12.92 27.46
CA SER A 38 -31.57 -12.99 28.91
C SER A 38 -30.66 -14.12 29.38
N LYS A 39 -30.23 -15.04 28.49
CA LYS A 39 -29.31 -16.14 28.82
C LYS A 39 -27.83 -15.80 28.62
N LEU A 40 -27.47 -15.02 27.60
CA LEU A 40 -26.07 -14.74 27.27
C LEU A 40 -25.37 -13.84 28.30
N GLN A 41 -26.12 -13.01 29.03
CA GLN A 41 -25.58 -12.03 29.98
C GLN A 41 -25.25 -12.61 31.37
N LYS A 42 -25.55 -13.90 31.63
CA LYS A 42 -25.23 -14.58 32.90
C LYS A 42 -23.92 -15.37 32.89
N HIS A 43 -23.37 -15.73 31.72
CA HIS A 43 -22.10 -16.47 31.64
C HIS A 43 -20.85 -15.58 31.77
N THR A 44 -20.94 -14.28 31.43
CA THR A 44 -19.80 -13.36 31.50
C THR A 44 -19.52 -12.83 32.91
N LEU A 45 -20.46 -12.97 33.86
CA LEU A 45 -20.31 -12.44 35.23
C LEU A 45 -19.73 -13.44 36.27
N GLN A 46 -19.47 -14.70 35.87
CA GLN A 46 -18.95 -15.74 36.76
C GLN A 46 -17.41 -15.89 36.70
N LEU A 47 -16.75 -15.42 35.63
CA LEU A 47 -15.29 -15.61 35.45
C LEU A 47 -14.40 -14.50 36.06
N THR A 48 -14.97 -13.50 36.73
CA THR A 48 -14.21 -12.33 37.24
C THR A 48 -14.20 -12.21 38.78
N LYS A 49 -14.42 -13.32 39.49
CA LYS A 49 -14.32 -13.39 40.97
C LYS A 49 -13.60 -14.64 41.47
N ARG A 50 -12.29 -14.77 41.19
CA ARG A 50 -11.35 -15.56 42.01
C ARG A 50 -9.88 -15.34 41.59
N THR A 51 -9.23 -14.37 42.24
CA THR A 51 -7.76 -14.33 42.41
C THR A 51 -7.40 -13.26 43.46
N LYS A 52 -7.06 -13.68 44.68
CA LYS A 52 -6.44 -12.81 45.71
C LYS A 52 -5.70 -13.68 46.75
N LEU A 53 -4.37 -13.47 46.83
CA LEU A 53 -3.43 -13.86 47.91
C LEU A 53 -3.16 -15.39 48.11
N PRO A 54 -2.08 -15.81 48.83
CA PRO A 54 -0.67 -15.44 48.58
C PRO A 54 0.36 -16.61 48.81
N LEU A 55 1.65 -16.33 48.59
CA LEU A 55 2.89 -16.92 49.18
C LEU A 55 2.87 -18.26 49.95
N SER A 56 3.75 -19.21 49.55
CA SER A 56 4.78 -19.90 50.40
C SER A 56 5.13 -21.33 49.92
N GLY A 57 6.39 -21.77 50.11
CA GLY A 57 6.67 -23.12 50.64
C GLY A 57 7.09 -24.27 49.69
N ASN A 58 8.41 -24.43 49.54
CA ASN A 58 9.22 -25.66 49.32
C ASN A 58 8.62 -27.05 48.96
N SER A 59 9.44 -27.75 48.16
CA SER A 59 9.66 -29.21 48.09
C SER A 59 8.58 -30.09 47.42
N PHE A 60 9.00 -30.91 46.46
CA PHE A 60 9.26 -32.34 46.74
C PHE A 60 10.18 -32.95 45.68
N LEU A 61 10.88 -34.03 46.06
CA LEU A 61 11.86 -34.75 45.24
C LEU A 61 11.26 -36.07 44.72
N ASP A 62 11.89 -36.58 43.65
CA ASP A 62 12.06 -38.02 43.33
C ASP A 62 10.87 -38.86 42.80
N CYS A 63 11.06 -39.44 41.61
CA CYS A 63 11.16 -40.90 41.42
C CYS A 63 11.59 -41.25 39.97
N MET A 64 12.69 -42.01 39.81
CA MET A 64 13.10 -42.67 38.57
C MET A 64 12.67 -44.16 38.56
N VAL A 65 12.98 -44.90 37.47
CA VAL A 65 13.05 -46.39 37.35
C VAL A 65 11.67 -47.08 37.12
N ASP A 66 11.43 -48.01 36.17
CA ASP A 66 12.28 -48.67 35.14
C ASP A 66 11.53 -49.24 33.90
N ARG A 67 12.33 -49.62 32.89
CA ARG A 67 12.24 -50.77 31.93
C ARG A 67 11.02 -51.12 31.02
N ASP A 68 11.22 -50.87 29.72
CA ASP A 68 11.75 -51.83 28.69
C ASP A 68 10.86 -52.87 27.93
N LYS A 69 11.37 -53.24 26.75
CA LYS A 69 11.08 -54.36 25.81
C LYS A 69 9.85 -54.35 24.89
N LYS A 70 10.14 -54.16 23.58
CA LYS A 70 9.85 -55.21 22.58
C LYS A 70 10.73 -55.19 21.31
N ASN A 71 11.58 -56.21 21.23
CA ASN A 71 12.09 -56.99 20.08
C ASN A 71 12.79 -56.32 18.88
N GLN A 72 14.05 -56.75 18.72
CA GLN A 72 14.82 -56.80 17.46
C GLN A 72 14.25 -57.85 16.48
N ILE A 73 14.49 -57.66 15.17
CA ILE A 73 14.75 -58.74 14.22
C ILE A 73 15.99 -58.38 13.37
N THR A 74 16.82 -59.39 13.12
CA THR A 74 18.10 -59.46 12.37
C THR A 74 18.00 -59.08 10.88
N GLY A 75 19.09 -58.77 10.15
CA GLY A 75 20.53 -58.72 10.52
C GLY A 75 21.49 -58.49 9.32
N LEU A 76 22.79 -58.36 9.64
CA LEU A 76 24.03 -58.32 8.81
C LEU A 76 24.00 -58.12 7.28
N VAL A 77 24.72 -57.09 6.80
CA VAL A 77 25.79 -57.23 5.77
C VAL A 77 27.00 -56.34 6.15
N SER A 78 28.20 -56.85 5.86
CA SER A 78 29.58 -56.40 6.11
C SER A 78 29.93 -54.92 6.21
N ALA A 79 30.91 -54.63 7.08
CA ALA A 79 31.68 -53.39 7.09
C ALA A 79 32.74 -53.35 5.97
N SER A 80 32.98 -52.16 5.40
CA SER A 80 34.25 -51.77 4.75
C SER A 80 34.34 -50.25 4.57
N ALA A 81 35.55 -49.76 4.31
CA ALA A 81 35.91 -48.39 3.93
C ALA A 81 35.64 -47.28 4.97
N ALA A 82 36.62 -47.09 5.85
CA ALA A 82 36.88 -45.78 6.43
C ALA A 82 37.34 -44.82 5.31
N GLY A 83 36.39 -44.09 4.72
CA GLY A 83 36.65 -42.94 3.86
C GLY A 83 36.52 -41.66 4.67
N SER A 84 37.65 -41.02 4.98
CA SER A 84 37.64 -39.63 5.46
C SER A 84 37.24 -38.72 4.30
N GLU A 85 35.96 -38.40 4.16
CA GLU A 85 35.56 -37.28 3.31
C GLU A 85 36.20 -36.00 3.85
N PRO A 86 36.81 -35.16 2.99
CA PRO A 86 37.36 -33.89 3.43
C PRO A 86 36.20 -32.97 3.82
N ASP A 87 36.33 -32.28 4.96
CA ASP A 87 35.38 -31.27 5.42
C ASP A 87 35.06 -30.28 4.30
N SER A 88 33.85 -30.38 3.73
CA SER A 88 33.33 -29.37 2.80
C SER A 88 32.80 -28.19 3.63
N LEU A 89 33.75 -27.38 4.12
CA LEU A 89 33.58 -26.25 5.05
C LEU A 89 32.18 -25.62 5.05
N ASP A 90 31.50 -25.84 6.18
CA ASP A 90 30.57 -25.05 7.02
C ASP A 90 30.01 -23.66 6.57
N SER A 91 30.59 -23.03 5.55
CA SER A 91 30.15 -21.80 4.88
C SER A 91 28.64 -21.81 4.56
N THR A 92 28.12 -22.96 4.13
CA THR A 92 26.70 -23.16 3.78
C THR A 92 25.76 -23.05 4.98
N ASN A 93 26.25 -23.29 6.21
CA ASN A 93 25.48 -23.11 7.43
C ASN A 93 25.54 -21.66 7.92
N ALA A 94 26.73 -21.04 7.89
CA ALA A 94 26.93 -19.64 8.32
C ALA A 94 26.15 -18.62 7.46
N LEU A 95 25.98 -18.88 6.16
CA LEU A 95 25.24 -17.99 5.25
C LEU A 95 23.71 -18.09 5.39
N ARG A 96 23.16 -19.21 5.89
CA ARG A 96 21.70 -19.41 5.99
C ARG A 96 20.99 -18.36 6.87
N PRO A 97 21.46 -18.02 8.10
CA PRO A 97 20.87 -16.94 8.91
C PRO A 97 20.94 -15.56 8.25
N ILE A 98 22.00 -15.28 7.50
CA ILE A 98 22.15 -14.01 6.78
C ILE A 98 21.13 -13.94 5.64
N LEU A 99 21.02 -15.00 4.84
CA LEU A 99 20.07 -15.09 3.73
C LEU A 99 18.61 -15.06 4.21
N SER A 100 18.28 -15.70 5.33
CA SER A 100 16.93 -15.62 5.91
C SER A 100 16.61 -14.23 6.42
N SER A 101 17.54 -13.58 7.14
CA SER A 101 17.40 -12.19 7.60
C SER A 101 17.23 -11.20 6.44
N LEU A 102 18.01 -11.33 5.37
CA LEU A 102 17.89 -10.53 4.14
C LEU A 102 16.54 -10.77 3.45
N ASN A 103 16.06 -12.01 3.37
CA ASN A 103 14.75 -12.33 2.79
C ASN A 103 13.59 -11.80 3.65
N ALA A 104 13.71 -11.83 4.98
CA ALA A 104 12.77 -11.20 5.89
C ALA A 104 12.74 -9.69 5.67
N PHE A 105 13.90 -9.03 5.62
CA PHE A 105 14.00 -7.59 5.38
C PHE A 105 13.47 -7.20 3.99
N TYR A 106 13.75 -8.01 2.97
CA TYR A 106 13.21 -7.84 1.63
C TYR A 106 11.67 -7.85 1.64
N ARG A 107 11.04 -8.85 2.28
CA ARG A 107 9.56 -8.87 2.44
C ARG A 107 9.03 -7.69 3.26
N PHE A 108 9.71 -7.34 4.36
CA PHE A 108 9.37 -6.19 5.20
C PHE A 108 9.37 -4.87 4.43
N SER A 109 10.37 -4.68 3.54
CA SER A 109 10.55 -3.46 2.74
C SER A 109 9.45 -3.23 1.68
N ARG A 110 8.57 -4.22 1.43
CA ARG A 110 7.58 -4.25 0.34
C ARG A 110 8.22 -3.86 -1.00
N PRO A 111 8.98 -4.76 -1.66
CA PRO A 111 9.91 -4.43 -2.75
C PRO A 111 9.30 -3.65 -3.91
N HIS A 112 7.99 -3.83 -4.17
CA HIS A 112 7.27 -3.07 -5.18
C HIS A 112 7.19 -1.57 -4.91
N THR A 113 7.00 -1.15 -3.65
CA THR A 113 7.01 0.27 -3.29
C THR A 113 8.41 0.86 -3.37
N VAL A 114 9.44 0.08 -3.02
CA VAL A 114 10.86 0.44 -3.10
C VAL A 114 11.29 0.68 -4.55
N ILE A 115 11.06 -0.29 -5.44
CA ILE A 115 11.34 -0.18 -6.88
C ILE A 115 10.58 1.01 -7.48
N GLY A 116 9.28 1.14 -7.15
CA GLY A 116 8.47 2.25 -7.62
C GLY A 116 8.98 3.62 -7.17
N THR A 117 9.51 3.75 -5.94
CA THR A 117 10.16 5.00 -5.48
C THR A 117 11.49 5.25 -6.18
N ALA A 118 12.32 4.22 -6.36
CA ALA A 118 13.61 4.38 -7.02
C ALA A 118 13.44 4.87 -8.46
N LEU A 119 12.59 4.19 -9.23
CA LEU A 119 12.27 4.58 -10.61
C LEU A 119 11.62 5.96 -10.69
N SER A 120 10.71 6.30 -9.76
CA SER A 120 10.08 7.62 -9.76
C SER A 120 11.09 8.75 -9.55
N ILE A 121 12.03 8.59 -8.62
CA ILE A 121 13.04 9.62 -8.32
C ILE A 121 14.01 9.78 -9.50
N VAL A 122 14.49 8.68 -10.08
CA VAL A 122 15.37 8.72 -11.26
C VAL A 122 14.65 9.40 -12.43
N SER A 123 13.43 8.98 -12.75
CA SER A 123 12.62 9.52 -13.85
C SER A 123 12.36 11.02 -13.69
N VAL A 124 11.87 11.44 -12.53
CA VAL A 124 11.60 12.85 -12.21
C VAL A 124 12.88 13.69 -12.22
N SER A 125 14.01 13.12 -11.81
CA SER A 125 15.31 13.78 -11.89
C SER A 125 15.76 14.02 -13.33
N LEU A 126 15.51 13.08 -14.24
CA LEU A 126 15.81 13.24 -15.67
C LEU A 126 14.97 14.36 -16.31
N LEU A 127 13.78 14.67 -15.80
CA LEU A 127 12.96 15.81 -16.27
C LEU A 127 13.60 17.17 -16.00
N ALA A 128 14.54 17.26 -15.04
CA ALA A 128 15.24 18.50 -14.70
C ALA A 128 16.47 18.77 -15.60
N LEU A 129 16.84 17.84 -16.50
CA LEU A 129 17.92 18.02 -17.46
C LEU A 129 17.47 18.92 -18.62
N GLU A 130 18.21 20.00 -18.86
CA GLU A 130 17.97 20.97 -19.94
C GLU A 130 19.03 20.84 -21.05
N SER A 131 20.22 20.29 -20.74
CA SER A 131 21.30 20.04 -21.70
C SER A 131 21.95 18.66 -21.49
N SER A 132 22.71 18.17 -22.48
CA SER A 132 23.51 16.94 -22.33
C SER A 132 24.64 17.08 -21.30
N SER A 133 25.21 18.28 -21.13
CA SER A 133 26.23 18.56 -20.11
C SER A 133 25.72 18.50 -18.67
N ASP A 134 24.39 18.51 -18.47
CA ASP A 134 23.80 18.33 -17.13
C ASP A 134 24.03 16.90 -16.59
N VAL A 135 24.24 15.91 -17.48
CA VAL A 135 24.61 14.53 -17.13
C VAL A 135 26.05 14.49 -16.64
N SER A 136 26.20 14.67 -15.33
CA SER A 136 27.47 14.95 -14.66
C SER A 136 27.58 14.19 -13.33
N PRO A 137 28.78 14.03 -12.74
CA PRO A 137 28.94 13.44 -11.41
C PRO A 137 28.09 14.16 -10.34
N LEU A 138 27.91 15.47 -10.47
CA LEU A 138 27.05 16.29 -9.62
C LEU A 138 25.57 15.86 -9.70
N PHE A 139 25.05 15.63 -10.91
CA PHE A 139 23.69 15.08 -11.11
C PHE A 139 23.54 13.71 -10.44
N PHE A 140 24.45 12.77 -10.71
CA PHE A 140 24.37 11.43 -10.11
C PHE A 140 24.47 11.47 -8.58
N THR A 141 25.28 12.37 -8.02
CA THR A 141 25.38 12.58 -6.56
C THR A 141 24.05 13.08 -5.99
N GLY A 142 23.41 14.07 -6.61
CA GLY A 142 22.10 14.56 -6.18
C GLY A 142 20.98 13.51 -6.27
N VAL A 143 20.95 12.76 -7.38
CA VAL A 143 20.00 11.64 -7.54
C VAL A 143 20.22 10.58 -6.45
N LEU A 144 21.47 10.23 -6.13
CA LEU A 144 21.79 9.27 -5.08
C LEU A 144 21.39 9.78 -3.68
N GLN A 145 21.64 11.05 -3.37
CA GLN A 145 21.22 11.70 -2.12
C GLN A 145 19.70 11.63 -1.93
N ALA A 146 18.95 12.00 -2.98
CA ALA A 146 17.49 11.91 -2.99
C ALA A 146 16.99 10.47 -2.84
N LEU A 147 17.58 9.52 -3.58
CA LEU A 147 17.23 8.10 -3.54
C LEU A 147 17.41 7.52 -2.13
N VAL A 148 18.60 7.66 -1.52
CA VAL A 148 18.90 7.08 -0.20
C VAL A 148 17.94 7.61 0.85
N ALA A 149 17.75 8.93 0.95
CA ALA A 149 16.86 9.53 1.92
C ALA A 149 15.39 9.08 1.75
N ALA A 150 14.91 9.01 0.51
CA ALA A 150 13.53 8.65 0.20
C ALA A 150 13.25 7.14 0.32
N LEU A 151 14.23 6.27 0.02
CA LEU A 151 14.11 4.83 0.23
C LEU A 151 14.06 4.51 1.73
N PHE A 152 14.84 5.21 2.56
CA PHE A 152 14.72 5.11 4.01
C PHE A 152 13.33 5.56 4.50
N MET A 153 12.78 6.66 3.98
CA MET A 153 11.40 7.08 4.29
C MET A 153 10.34 6.07 3.82
N ASN A 154 10.54 5.42 2.67
CA ASN A 154 9.64 4.37 2.18
C ASN A 154 9.60 3.17 3.14
N ILE A 155 10.77 2.69 3.57
CA ILE A 155 10.91 1.60 4.55
C ILE A 155 10.25 1.99 5.89
N TYR A 156 10.42 3.23 6.35
CA TYR A 156 9.68 3.75 7.50
C TYR A 156 8.16 3.64 7.31
N ILE A 157 7.62 4.16 6.19
CA ILE A 157 6.17 4.19 5.93
C ILE A 157 5.57 2.79 5.85
N VAL A 158 6.18 1.87 5.09
CA VAL A 158 5.65 0.50 4.94
C VAL A 158 5.88 -0.36 6.17
N GLY A 159 6.96 -0.12 6.92
CA GLY A 159 7.23 -0.77 8.19
C GLY A 159 6.27 -0.32 9.30
N LEU A 160 6.06 0.99 9.43
CA LEU A 160 5.09 1.57 10.37
C LEU A 160 3.68 1.06 10.08
N ASN A 161 3.32 0.94 8.80
CA ASN A 161 2.05 0.35 8.41
C ASN A 161 1.90 -1.09 8.95
N GLN A 162 2.92 -1.94 8.77
CA GLN A 162 2.91 -3.32 9.31
C GLN A 162 2.85 -3.37 10.84
N VAL A 163 3.64 -2.53 11.54
CA VAL A 163 3.64 -2.44 13.03
C VAL A 163 2.24 -2.15 13.58
N PHE A 164 1.44 -1.34 12.90
CA PHE A 164 0.09 -0.97 13.32
C PHE A 164 -1.02 -1.81 12.66
N ASP A 165 -0.70 -2.80 11.83
CA ASP A 165 -1.66 -3.63 11.11
C ASP A 165 -1.40 -5.15 11.27
N ILE A 166 -0.57 -5.59 12.22
CA ILE A 166 -0.19 -7.00 12.43
C ILE A 166 -1.40 -7.97 12.33
N GLU A 167 -2.46 -7.72 13.09
CA GLU A 167 -3.65 -8.59 13.09
C GLU A 167 -4.47 -8.53 11.78
N ILE A 168 -4.40 -7.43 11.02
CA ILE A 168 -5.04 -7.29 9.71
C ILE A 168 -4.20 -8.03 8.65
N ASP A 169 -2.88 -7.84 8.66
CA ASP A 169 -1.96 -8.46 7.72
C ASP A 169 -1.81 -9.98 8.00
N LYS A 170 -2.12 -10.51 9.18
CA LYS A 170 -2.31 -11.96 9.40
C LYS A 170 -3.39 -12.57 8.48
N VAL A 171 -4.46 -11.84 8.21
CA VAL A 171 -5.53 -12.27 7.28
C VAL A 171 -5.18 -11.93 5.84
N ASN A 172 -4.69 -10.71 5.62
CA ASN A 172 -4.53 -10.17 4.28
C ASN A 172 -3.22 -10.60 3.61
N LYS A 173 -2.10 -10.61 4.35
CA LYS A 173 -0.71 -10.75 3.88
C LYS A 173 0.13 -11.61 4.86
N PRO A 174 -0.26 -12.86 5.18
CA PRO A 174 0.33 -13.67 6.26
C PRO A 174 1.84 -13.90 6.14
N ASN A 175 2.41 -13.78 4.94
CA ASN A 175 3.84 -13.98 4.67
C ASN A 175 4.75 -12.77 5.04
N LEU A 176 4.18 -11.65 5.51
CA LEU A 176 4.96 -10.50 5.98
C LEU A 176 5.59 -10.78 7.35
N PRO A 177 6.85 -10.38 7.61
CA PRO A 177 7.59 -10.85 8.80
C PRO A 177 6.93 -10.57 10.16
N LEU A 178 6.24 -9.43 10.30
CA LEU A 178 5.50 -9.12 11.53
C LEU A 178 4.19 -9.90 11.66
N ALA A 179 3.55 -10.26 10.54
CA ALA A 179 2.30 -11.03 10.52
C ALA A 179 2.56 -12.53 10.73
N SER A 180 3.67 -13.05 10.17
CA SER A 180 4.11 -14.44 10.35
C SER A 180 4.74 -14.72 11.72
N GLY A 181 5.10 -13.68 12.48
CA GLY A 181 5.83 -13.79 13.76
C GLY A 181 7.35 -13.99 13.61
N GLU A 182 7.87 -13.93 12.39
CA GLU A 182 9.32 -14.01 12.09
C GLU A 182 10.09 -12.80 12.61
N TYR A 183 9.46 -11.62 12.63
CA TYR A 183 9.92 -10.45 13.37
C TYR A 183 9.02 -10.23 14.60
N SER A 184 9.65 -9.92 15.73
CA SER A 184 8.96 -9.40 16.90
C SER A 184 8.50 -7.95 16.68
N LEU A 185 7.52 -7.51 17.47
CA LEU A 185 7.08 -6.11 17.50
C LEU A 185 8.25 -5.15 17.81
N SER A 186 9.15 -5.52 18.73
CA SER A 186 10.32 -4.70 19.08
C SER A 186 11.29 -4.55 17.90
N THR A 187 11.55 -5.62 17.15
CA THR A 187 12.35 -5.56 15.92
C THR A 187 11.70 -4.66 14.87
N GLY A 188 10.38 -4.79 14.66
CA GLY A 188 9.63 -3.91 13.75
C GLY A 188 9.73 -2.44 14.13
N VAL A 189 9.54 -2.10 15.41
CA VAL A 189 9.68 -0.73 15.92
C VAL A 189 11.12 -0.22 15.82
N ALA A 190 12.12 -1.04 16.12
CA ALA A 190 13.53 -0.67 16.00
C ALA A 190 13.94 -0.36 14.55
N ILE A 191 13.52 -1.19 13.59
CA ILE A 191 13.74 -0.96 12.15
C ILE A 191 13.08 0.37 11.75
N VAL A 192 11.78 0.53 12.00
CA VAL A 192 11.02 1.74 11.63
C VAL A 192 11.66 3.01 12.21
N SER A 193 12.04 2.98 13.49
CA SER A 193 12.67 4.11 14.18
C SER A 193 14.05 4.44 13.60
N THR A 194 14.86 3.42 13.30
CA THR A 194 16.18 3.59 12.66
C THR A 194 16.04 4.22 11.27
N PHE A 195 15.13 3.70 10.43
CA PHE A 195 14.99 4.18 9.06
C PHE A 195 14.45 5.63 8.96
N VAL A 196 13.58 6.08 9.88
CA VAL A 196 13.17 7.50 9.91
C VAL A 196 14.29 8.42 10.37
N ILE A 197 15.08 8.01 11.38
CA ILE A 197 16.26 8.77 11.84
C ILE A 197 17.29 8.89 10.71
N LEU A 198 17.61 7.78 10.02
CA LEU A 198 18.51 7.80 8.88
C LEU A 198 17.98 8.66 7.72
N SER A 199 16.68 8.60 7.43
CA SER A 199 16.06 9.39 6.38
C SER A 199 16.19 10.90 6.64
N PHE A 200 15.80 11.37 7.83
CA PHE A 200 15.97 12.77 8.20
C PHE A 200 17.44 13.17 8.37
N GLY A 201 18.29 12.27 8.85
CA GLY A 201 19.74 12.50 8.94
C GLY A 201 20.35 12.81 7.58
N VAL A 202 20.07 11.99 6.56
CA VAL A 202 20.52 12.26 5.17
C VAL A 202 19.85 13.53 4.63
N GLY A 203 18.54 13.70 4.81
CA GLY A 203 17.83 14.90 4.34
C GLY A 203 18.37 16.21 4.93
N TRP A 204 18.78 16.20 6.19
CA TRP A 204 19.40 17.32 6.88
C TRP A 204 20.83 17.58 6.42
N LEU A 205 21.67 16.53 6.37
CA LEU A 205 23.07 16.62 5.90
C LEU A 205 23.19 17.10 4.45
N VAL A 206 22.22 16.76 3.60
CA VAL A 206 22.14 17.24 2.22
C VAL A 206 21.78 18.74 2.16
N GLY A 207 21.05 19.28 3.15
CA GLY A 207 20.70 20.71 3.20
C GLY A 207 19.73 21.18 2.10
N SER A 208 19.06 20.26 1.41
CA SER A 208 18.11 20.57 0.33
C SER A 208 16.70 20.72 0.87
N TRP A 209 16.18 21.95 0.90
CA TRP A 209 14.80 22.22 1.35
C TRP A 209 13.72 21.41 0.62
N PRO A 210 13.69 21.30 -0.73
CA PRO A 210 12.70 20.47 -1.42
C PRO A 210 12.71 19.01 -0.93
N LEU A 211 13.91 18.40 -0.80
CA LEU A 211 14.07 17.05 -0.27
C LEU A 211 13.56 16.97 1.18
N PHE A 212 14.00 17.87 2.06
CA PHE A 212 13.60 17.86 3.47
C PHE A 212 12.08 17.97 3.65
N TRP A 213 11.42 18.87 2.92
CA TRP A 213 9.95 18.99 2.94
C TRP A 213 9.26 17.74 2.39
N ALA A 214 9.82 17.10 1.35
CA ALA A 214 9.29 15.82 0.85
C ALA A 214 9.29 14.73 1.94
N LEU A 215 10.40 14.62 2.67
CA LEU A 215 10.56 13.66 3.77
C LEU A 215 9.62 13.99 4.93
N LEU A 216 9.55 15.25 5.34
CA LEU A 216 8.72 15.69 6.46
C LEU A 216 7.21 15.49 6.18
N ILE A 217 6.73 15.87 5.00
CA ILE A 217 5.32 15.69 4.66
C ILE A 217 5.01 14.20 4.48
N SER A 218 5.91 13.41 3.87
CA SER A 218 5.74 11.95 3.75
C SER A 218 5.72 11.25 5.10
N PHE A 219 6.55 11.69 6.06
CA PHE A 219 6.55 11.24 7.44
C PHE A 219 5.20 11.53 8.12
N ILE A 220 4.71 12.78 8.06
CA ILE A 220 3.43 13.18 8.65
C ILE A 220 2.28 12.36 8.06
N LEU A 221 2.21 12.24 6.73
CA LEU A 221 1.16 11.49 6.04
C LEU A 221 1.22 10.00 6.36
N GLY A 222 2.41 9.37 6.34
CA GLY A 222 2.58 7.96 6.69
C GLY A 222 2.24 7.64 8.15
N THR A 223 2.58 8.56 9.05
CA THR A 223 2.25 8.51 10.49
C THR A 223 0.73 8.59 10.69
N ALA A 224 0.10 9.65 10.17
CA ALA A 224 -1.33 9.88 10.32
C ALA A 224 -2.18 8.81 9.61
N TYR A 225 -1.67 8.23 8.53
CA TYR A 225 -2.29 7.08 7.86
C TYR A 225 -2.33 5.83 8.75
N SER A 226 -1.25 5.53 9.48
CA SER A 226 -1.04 4.22 10.14
C SER A 226 -1.41 4.19 11.63
N ILE A 227 -0.95 5.17 12.41
CA ILE A 227 -0.97 5.11 13.89
C ILE A 227 -2.41 5.11 14.44
N ASN A 228 -2.71 4.16 15.33
CA ASN A 228 -4.04 4.01 15.96
C ASN A 228 -4.24 4.95 17.18
N MET A 229 -4.26 6.25 16.94
CA MET A 229 -4.52 7.30 17.95
C MET A 229 -5.68 8.21 17.53
N PRO A 230 -6.29 8.99 18.46
CA PRO A 230 -7.28 10.00 18.11
C PRO A 230 -6.78 10.94 17.00
N PHE A 231 -7.69 11.33 16.11
CA PHE A 231 -7.43 12.13 14.90
C PHE A 231 -6.48 11.52 13.85
N LEU A 232 -5.84 10.37 14.11
CA LEU A 232 -4.99 9.64 13.17
C LEU A 232 -5.72 8.40 12.59
N ARG A 233 -4.95 7.40 12.15
CA ARG A 233 -5.38 6.19 11.43
C ARG A 233 -6.27 6.47 10.22
N TRP A 234 -5.86 7.46 9.41
CA TRP A 234 -6.60 7.92 8.23
C TRP A 234 -6.89 6.82 7.20
N LYS A 235 -6.15 5.69 7.22
CA LYS A 235 -6.47 4.48 6.45
C LYS A 235 -7.90 3.96 6.65
N ARG A 236 -8.57 4.28 7.77
CA ARG A 236 -9.99 3.93 8.03
C ARG A 236 -10.97 4.62 7.08
N PHE A 237 -10.60 5.77 6.52
CA PHE A 237 -11.44 6.59 5.66
C PHE A 237 -10.95 6.52 4.22
N ALA A 238 -11.66 5.78 3.36
CA ALA A 238 -11.21 5.46 2.00
C ALA A 238 -10.76 6.68 1.16
N VAL A 239 -11.46 7.81 1.26
CA VAL A 239 -11.10 9.06 0.56
C VAL A 239 -9.80 9.64 1.12
N VAL A 240 -9.64 9.73 2.45
CA VAL A 240 -8.43 10.28 3.08
C VAL A 240 -7.23 9.37 2.80
N ALA A 241 -7.43 8.05 2.85
CA ALA A 241 -6.44 7.05 2.49
C ALA A 241 -5.92 7.23 1.05
N ALA A 242 -6.82 7.45 0.10
CA ALA A 242 -6.47 7.72 -1.30
C ALA A 242 -5.75 9.09 -1.46
N LEU A 243 -6.22 10.13 -0.77
CA LEU A 243 -5.58 11.46 -0.78
C LEU A 243 -4.16 11.43 -0.21
N CYS A 244 -3.88 10.63 0.83
CA CYS A 244 -2.52 10.44 1.35
C CYS A 244 -1.57 9.86 0.29
N ILE A 245 -2.04 8.81 -0.41
CA ILE A 245 -1.25 8.12 -1.43
C ILE A 245 -1.03 9.02 -2.64
N LEU A 246 -2.07 9.73 -3.08
CA LEU A 246 -2.00 10.74 -4.14
C LEU A 246 -1.02 11.86 -3.77
N ALA A 247 -1.14 12.46 -2.59
CA ALA A 247 -0.25 13.53 -2.14
C ALA A 247 1.22 13.09 -2.15
N VAL A 248 1.54 11.90 -1.63
CA VAL A 248 2.92 11.36 -1.66
C VAL A 248 3.35 11.03 -3.10
N ARG A 249 2.62 10.18 -3.81
CA ARG A 249 3.06 9.55 -5.07
C ARG A 249 2.89 10.42 -6.31
N ALA A 250 1.81 11.19 -6.40
CA ALA A 250 1.53 12.03 -7.57
C ALA A 250 2.05 13.46 -7.45
N VAL A 251 2.14 14.01 -6.23
CA VAL A 251 2.49 15.43 -6.02
C VAL A 251 3.89 15.58 -5.42
N ILE A 252 4.12 15.07 -4.21
CA ILE A 252 5.38 15.27 -3.48
C ILE A 252 6.56 14.66 -4.23
N VAL A 253 6.45 13.41 -4.69
CA VAL A 253 7.51 12.75 -5.46
C VAL A 253 7.83 13.56 -6.74
N GLN A 254 6.81 13.95 -7.50
CA GLN A 254 7.01 14.63 -8.78
C GLN A 254 7.62 16.03 -8.59
N LEU A 255 7.07 16.84 -7.69
CA LEU A 255 7.52 18.23 -7.53
C LEU A 255 8.82 18.32 -6.72
N ALA A 256 8.94 17.62 -5.60
CA ALA A 256 10.04 17.85 -4.67
C ALA A 256 11.37 17.27 -5.12
N PHE A 257 11.39 16.09 -5.77
CA PHE A 257 12.63 15.53 -6.32
C PHE A 257 13.06 16.26 -7.59
N PHE A 258 12.13 16.73 -8.42
CA PHE A 258 12.45 17.62 -9.54
C PHE A 258 13.10 18.92 -9.04
N LEU A 259 12.51 19.57 -8.04
CA LEU A 259 13.04 20.80 -7.45
C LEU A 259 14.36 20.57 -6.72
N HIS A 260 14.56 19.42 -6.08
CA HIS A 260 15.87 19.04 -5.52
C HIS A 260 16.96 19.09 -6.60
N ILE A 261 16.76 18.42 -7.74
CA ILE A 261 17.74 18.49 -8.84
C ILE A 261 17.85 19.91 -9.40
N LYS A 262 16.73 20.57 -9.70
CA LYS A 262 16.75 21.86 -10.39
C LYS A 262 17.34 22.99 -9.54
N THR A 263 16.85 23.17 -8.31
CA THR A 263 17.18 24.34 -7.48
C THR A 263 18.33 24.10 -6.52
N PHE A 264 18.57 22.86 -6.08
CA PHE A 264 19.65 22.55 -5.14
C PHE A 264 20.90 21.97 -5.85
N VAL A 265 20.74 21.02 -6.77
CA VAL A 265 21.88 20.40 -7.48
C VAL A 265 22.40 21.34 -8.58
N PHE A 266 21.53 21.77 -9.51
CA PHE A 266 21.92 22.67 -10.60
C PHE A 266 21.87 24.16 -10.27
N ARG A 267 21.37 24.55 -9.09
CA ARG A 267 21.24 25.95 -8.63
C ARG A 267 20.47 26.87 -9.60
N ARG A 268 19.53 26.30 -10.36
CA ARG A 268 18.66 27.02 -11.30
C ARG A 268 17.39 27.52 -10.60
N PRO A 269 16.75 28.59 -11.08
CA PRO A 269 15.46 29.04 -10.55
C PRO A 269 14.40 27.94 -10.67
N ALA A 270 13.47 27.93 -9.71
CA ALA A 270 12.32 27.02 -9.74
C ALA A 270 11.43 27.34 -10.95
N SER A 271 11.25 26.38 -11.86
CA SER A 271 10.29 26.48 -12.97
C SER A 271 9.70 25.12 -13.30
N PHE A 272 8.39 25.07 -13.47
CA PHE A 272 7.64 23.85 -13.74
C PHE A 272 7.58 23.59 -15.25
N SER A 273 8.25 22.53 -15.71
CA SER A 273 8.27 22.17 -17.13
C SER A 273 6.97 21.49 -17.56
N LYS A 274 6.62 21.56 -18.86
CA LYS A 274 5.44 20.83 -19.39
C LYS A 274 5.51 19.31 -19.11
N PRO A 275 6.67 18.62 -19.27
CA PRO A 275 6.80 17.22 -18.88
C PRO A 275 6.56 16.95 -17.39
N LEU A 276 6.95 17.86 -16.49
CA LEU A 276 6.66 17.72 -15.06
C LEU A 276 5.17 17.87 -14.75
N ILE A 277 4.48 18.83 -15.37
CA ILE A 277 3.04 19.02 -15.22
C ILE A 277 2.30 17.79 -15.75
N PHE A 278 2.69 17.28 -16.92
CA PHE A 278 2.17 16.02 -17.48
C PHE A 278 2.40 14.85 -16.51
N ALA A 279 3.63 14.65 -16.03
CA ALA A 279 3.97 13.57 -15.13
C ALA A 279 3.19 13.64 -13.79
N THR A 280 2.93 14.84 -13.28
CA THR A 280 2.13 15.07 -12.05
C THR A 280 0.66 14.73 -12.26
N ALA A 281 0.07 15.22 -13.38
CA ALA A 281 -1.32 14.94 -13.73
C ALA A 281 -1.54 13.45 -14.03
N PHE A 282 -0.64 12.84 -14.80
CA PHE A 282 -0.72 11.43 -15.18
C PHE A 282 -0.54 10.49 -13.97
N MET A 283 0.45 10.74 -13.10
CA MET A 283 0.66 9.94 -11.89
C MET A 283 -0.45 10.10 -10.85
N THR A 284 -1.33 11.10 -10.99
CA THR A 284 -2.55 11.21 -10.17
C THR A 284 -3.50 10.04 -10.44
N PHE A 285 -3.72 9.65 -11.71
CA PHE A 285 -4.54 8.49 -12.06
C PHE A 285 -3.95 7.21 -11.47
N PHE A 286 -2.66 6.96 -11.70
CA PHE A 286 -1.96 5.80 -11.13
C PHE A 286 -2.00 5.76 -9.61
N SER A 287 -1.87 6.90 -8.92
CA SER A 287 -1.91 6.95 -7.46
C SER A 287 -3.29 6.63 -6.89
N VAL A 288 -4.36 7.10 -7.54
CA VAL A 288 -5.75 6.71 -7.21
C VAL A 288 -5.95 5.21 -7.47
N VAL A 289 -5.48 4.70 -8.61
CA VAL A 289 -5.61 3.28 -8.95
C VAL A 289 -4.85 2.39 -7.97
N ILE A 290 -3.60 2.71 -7.61
CA ILE A 290 -2.84 1.97 -6.59
C ILE A 290 -3.55 2.02 -5.23
N ALA A 291 -4.11 3.18 -4.84
CA ALA A 291 -4.85 3.34 -3.60
C ALA A 291 -6.13 2.50 -3.53
N LEU A 292 -6.85 2.34 -4.64
CA LEU A 292 -8.06 1.51 -4.75
C LEU A 292 -7.73 0.02 -4.91
N PHE A 293 -6.77 -0.31 -5.78
CA PHE A 293 -6.47 -1.70 -6.15
C PHE A 293 -5.83 -2.48 -5.00
N LYS A 294 -5.00 -1.83 -4.17
CA LYS A 294 -4.43 -2.47 -2.97
C LYS A 294 -5.50 -2.99 -2.01
N ASP A 295 -6.68 -2.36 -1.98
CA ASP A 295 -7.79 -2.73 -1.08
C ASP A 295 -8.61 -3.92 -1.63
N ILE A 296 -8.44 -4.31 -2.90
CA ILE A 296 -9.18 -5.44 -3.50
C ILE A 296 -8.76 -6.81 -2.90
N PRO A 297 -7.46 -7.18 -2.82
CA PRO A 297 -7.04 -8.42 -2.15
C PRO A 297 -7.20 -8.37 -0.62
N ASP A 298 -7.38 -7.17 -0.06
CA ASP A 298 -7.44 -6.89 1.38
C ASP A 298 -8.87 -6.84 1.97
N ILE A 299 -9.92 -7.01 1.14
CA ILE A 299 -11.35 -6.88 1.51
C ILE A 299 -11.73 -7.63 2.79
N GLU A 300 -11.22 -8.85 2.99
CA GLU A 300 -11.66 -9.70 4.10
C GLU A 300 -11.10 -9.21 5.45
N GLY A 301 -9.80 -8.93 5.52
CA GLY A 301 -9.21 -8.27 6.69
C GLY A 301 -9.81 -6.89 6.93
N ASP A 302 -10.04 -6.09 5.87
CA ASP A 302 -10.68 -4.78 6.01
C ASP A 302 -12.08 -4.90 6.66
N ARG A 303 -12.89 -5.87 6.20
CA ARG A 303 -14.22 -6.14 6.75
C ARG A 303 -14.16 -6.56 8.22
N ILE A 304 -13.31 -7.51 8.57
CA ILE A 304 -13.16 -8.03 9.95
C ILE A 304 -12.77 -6.90 10.92
N PHE A 305 -11.86 -6.01 10.51
CA PHE A 305 -11.36 -4.92 11.34
C PHE A 305 -12.12 -3.59 11.15
N GLY A 306 -13.30 -3.62 10.51
CA GLY A 306 -14.21 -2.47 10.39
C GLY A 306 -13.74 -1.35 9.46
N ILE A 307 -12.73 -1.59 8.62
CA ILE A 307 -12.24 -0.65 7.62
C ILE A 307 -13.24 -0.61 6.46
N ARG A 308 -13.85 0.56 6.23
CA ARG A 308 -14.85 0.75 5.17
C ARG A 308 -14.19 1.29 3.90
N SER A 309 -13.26 0.51 3.32
CA SER A 309 -12.61 0.80 2.03
C SER A 309 -13.61 0.79 0.87
N PHE A 310 -13.23 1.35 -0.30
CA PHE A 310 -14.10 1.33 -1.48
C PHE A 310 -14.41 -0.10 -1.94
N SER A 311 -13.43 -1.00 -1.87
CA SER A 311 -13.55 -2.42 -2.21
C SER A 311 -14.54 -3.16 -1.30
N VAL A 312 -14.59 -2.82 0.01
CA VAL A 312 -15.61 -3.33 0.94
C VAL A 312 -17.01 -2.76 0.65
N ARG A 313 -17.13 -1.47 0.28
CA ARG A 313 -18.43 -0.80 0.06
C ARG A 313 -19.08 -1.12 -1.29
N LEU A 314 -18.29 -1.17 -2.36
CA LEU A 314 -18.75 -1.30 -3.75
C LEU A 314 -18.56 -2.71 -4.32
N GLY A 315 -17.74 -3.54 -3.66
CA GLY A 315 -17.38 -4.89 -4.09
C GLY A 315 -16.22 -4.90 -5.10
N LYS A 316 -15.41 -5.98 -5.04
CA LYS A 316 -14.21 -6.17 -5.88
C LYS A 316 -14.44 -5.91 -7.37
N ASN A 317 -15.51 -6.45 -7.96
CA ASN A 317 -15.77 -6.34 -9.41
C ASN A 317 -15.96 -4.88 -9.87
N ARG A 318 -16.66 -4.04 -9.09
CA ARG A 318 -16.88 -2.64 -9.47
C ARG A 318 -15.59 -1.83 -9.34
N VAL A 319 -14.86 -2.00 -8.24
CA VAL A 319 -13.60 -1.26 -8.02
C VAL A 319 -12.53 -1.69 -9.01
N PHE A 320 -12.45 -2.99 -9.35
CA PHE A 320 -11.56 -3.49 -10.39
C PHE A 320 -11.76 -2.78 -11.73
N TRP A 321 -12.99 -2.77 -12.25
CA TRP A 321 -13.27 -2.13 -13.54
C TRP A 321 -13.12 -0.60 -13.50
N ILE A 322 -13.46 0.06 -12.38
CA ILE A 322 -13.15 1.49 -12.17
C ILE A 322 -11.63 1.74 -12.31
N CYS A 323 -10.79 0.92 -11.67
CA CYS A 323 -9.34 1.02 -11.80
C CYS A 323 -8.84 0.82 -13.24
N VAL A 324 -9.37 -0.19 -13.95
CA VAL A 324 -9.00 -0.44 -15.36
C VAL A 324 -9.38 0.77 -16.22
N TYR A 325 -10.64 1.23 -16.17
CA TYR A 325 -11.08 2.38 -16.97
C TYR A 325 -10.32 3.67 -16.64
N LEU A 326 -9.96 3.92 -15.37
CA LEU A 326 -9.14 5.07 -15.00
C LEU A 326 -7.73 5.05 -15.64
N LEU A 327 -7.12 3.86 -15.77
CA LEU A 327 -5.84 3.73 -16.48
C LEU A 327 -5.99 3.83 -17.99
N GLU A 328 -7.03 3.24 -18.59
CA GLU A 328 -7.31 3.39 -20.04
C GLU A 328 -7.55 4.87 -20.42
N ILE A 329 -8.25 5.62 -19.56
CA ILE A 329 -8.42 7.08 -19.70
C ILE A 329 -7.05 7.78 -19.59
N ALA A 330 -6.23 7.44 -18.60
CA ALA A 330 -4.90 8.04 -18.43
C ALA A 330 -4.01 7.80 -19.67
N TYR A 331 -3.99 6.57 -20.20
CA TYR A 331 -3.26 6.22 -21.43
C TYR A 331 -3.80 6.95 -22.65
N THR A 332 -5.13 7.10 -22.77
CA THR A 332 -5.74 7.87 -23.85
C THR A 332 -5.34 9.35 -23.79
N VAL A 333 -5.36 9.95 -22.60
CA VAL A 333 -4.87 11.32 -22.38
C VAL A 333 -3.37 11.45 -22.72
N ALA A 334 -2.55 10.46 -22.37
CA ALA A 334 -1.13 10.44 -22.71
C ALA A 334 -0.88 10.34 -24.23
N MET A 335 -1.63 9.48 -24.94
CA MET A 335 -1.55 9.39 -26.40
C MET A 335 -1.97 10.71 -27.08
N LEU A 336 -3.06 11.33 -26.63
CA LEU A 336 -3.50 12.64 -27.11
C LEU A 336 -2.43 13.72 -26.85
N MET A 337 -1.79 13.72 -25.68
CA MET A 337 -0.70 14.64 -25.38
C MET A 337 0.52 14.39 -26.28
N GLY A 338 0.92 13.15 -26.49
CA GLY A 338 1.98 12.76 -27.42
C GLY A 338 1.72 13.24 -28.86
N ALA A 339 0.48 13.18 -29.32
CA ALA A 339 0.09 13.68 -30.64
C ALA A 339 0.32 15.18 -30.82
N THR A 340 0.27 15.98 -29.74
CA THR A 340 0.57 17.42 -29.76
C THR A 340 2.06 17.78 -29.78
N SER A 341 2.96 16.84 -29.50
CA SER A 341 4.41 17.12 -29.54
C SER A 341 4.87 17.51 -30.95
N SER A 342 5.80 18.45 -31.07
CA SER A 342 6.48 18.78 -32.33
C SER A 342 7.62 17.81 -32.65
N SER A 343 8.15 17.09 -31.66
CA SER A 343 9.23 16.12 -31.83
C SER A 343 8.67 14.79 -32.32
N LEU A 344 9.03 14.37 -33.54
CA LEU A 344 8.58 13.11 -34.12
C LEU A 344 8.95 11.89 -33.24
N TRP A 345 10.18 11.86 -32.71
CA TRP A 345 10.63 10.78 -31.82
C TRP A 345 9.83 10.72 -30.53
N SER A 346 9.61 11.86 -29.86
CA SER A 346 8.80 11.90 -28.63
C SER A 346 7.35 11.52 -28.91
N LYS A 347 6.76 12.02 -30.00
CA LYS A 347 5.42 11.69 -30.47
C LYS A 347 5.23 10.19 -30.67
N LEU A 348 6.13 9.55 -31.43
CA LEU A 348 6.06 8.10 -31.71
C LEU A 348 6.22 7.28 -30.43
N ILE A 349 7.22 7.59 -29.59
CA ILE A 349 7.44 6.88 -28.32
C ILE A 349 6.23 7.04 -27.38
N THR A 350 5.69 8.26 -27.25
CA THR A 350 4.54 8.54 -26.38
C THR A 350 3.29 7.83 -26.89
N ILE A 351 2.95 7.93 -28.17
CA ILE A 351 1.73 7.30 -28.71
C ILE A 351 1.86 5.77 -28.64
N LEU A 352 2.92 5.20 -29.22
CA LEU A 352 3.07 3.74 -29.34
C LEU A 352 3.30 3.08 -27.97
N GLY A 353 4.06 3.73 -27.08
CA GLY A 353 4.32 3.24 -25.72
C GLY A 353 3.05 3.11 -24.89
N HIS A 354 2.26 4.18 -24.79
CA HIS A 354 1.02 4.15 -24.00
C HIS A 354 -0.07 3.30 -24.70
N ALA A 355 -0.14 3.25 -26.04
CA ALA A 355 -1.03 2.35 -26.77
C ALA A 355 -0.73 0.87 -26.48
N PHE A 356 0.55 0.51 -26.41
CA PHE A 356 1.00 -0.85 -26.07
C PHE A 356 0.65 -1.21 -24.63
N LEU A 357 0.90 -0.31 -23.66
CA LEU A 357 0.58 -0.55 -22.25
C LEU A 357 -0.93 -0.62 -21.99
N ALA A 358 -1.74 0.21 -22.64
CA ALA A 358 -3.20 0.11 -22.69
C ALA A 358 -3.66 -1.26 -23.24
N SER A 359 -3.13 -1.66 -24.40
CA SER A 359 -3.47 -2.94 -25.03
C SER A 359 -3.18 -4.14 -24.12
N ILE A 360 -2.05 -4.15 -23.42
CA ILE A 360 -1.70 -5.22 -22.47
C ILE A 360 -2.60 -5.15 -21.22
N LEU A 361 -2.87 -3.96 -20.68
CA LEU A 361 -3.78 -3.78 -19.55
C LEU A 361 -5.16 -4.36 -19.87
N TRP A 362 -5.78 -3.92 -20.96
CA TRP A 362 -7.09 -4.37 -21.41
C TRP A 362 -7.15 -5.88 -21.63
N ASN A 363 -6.15 -6.44 -22.32
CA ASN A 363 -6.09 -7.87 -22.60
C ASN A 363 -6.00 -8.70 -21.31
N ARG A 364 -5.12 -8.32 -20.39
CA ARG A 364 -4.96 -9.02 -19.11
C ARG A 364 -6.14 -8.81 -18.15
N ALA A 365 -6.83 -7.67 -18.25
CA ALA A 365 -8.01 -7.38 -17.43
C ALA A 365 -9.19 -8.26 -17.82
N ARG A 366 -9.40 -8.50 -19.13
CA ARG A 366 -10.48 -9.36 -19.64
C ARG A 366 -10.31 -10.84 -19.26
N SER A 367 -9.08 -11.32 -19.10
CA SER A 367 -8.79 -12.72 -18.76
C SER A 367 -8.66 -12.98 -17.25
N LEU A 368 -8.96 -12.00 -16.39
CA LEU A 368 -8.73 -12.12 -14.95
C LEU A 368 -9.92 -12.76 -14.24
N ASP A 369 -9.69 -13.89 -13.55
CA ASP A 369 -10.66 -14.37 -12.57
C ASP A 369 -10.61 -13.53 -11.29
N LEU A 370 -11.72 -12.86 -10.99
CA LEU A 370 -11.90 -12.11 -9.75
C LEU A 370 -12.39 -12.98 -8.59
N ALA A 371 -12.76 -14.26 -8.79
CA ALA A 371 -13.01 -15.18 -7.68
C ALA A 371 -11.69 -15.51 -6.95
N ASN A 372 -10.61 -15.75 -7.69
CA ASN A 372 -9.31 -16.14 -7.16
C ASN A 372 -8.47 -14.98 -6.57
N LYS A 373 -8.03 -15.13 -5.30
CA LYS A 373 -7.16 -14.15 -4.62
C LYS A 373 -5.73 -14.12 -5.18
N SER A 374 -5.18 -15.24 -5.70
CA SER A 374 -3.84 -15.23 -6.32
C SER A 374 -3.81 -14.34 -7.55
N ASP A 375 -4.88 -14.38 -8.33
CA ASP A 375 -4.93 -13.74 -9.64
C ASP A 375 -5.14 -12.23 -9.47
N ILE A 376 -6.03 -11.82 -8.56
CA ILE A 376 -6.12 -10.42 -8.08
C ILE A 376 -4.76 -9.90 -7.60
N THR A 377 -4.01 -10.69 -6.81
CA THR A 377 -2.70 -10.28 -6.27
C THR A 377 -1.64 -10.18 -7.37
N SER A 378 -1.66 -11.12 -8.33
CA SER A 378 -0.81 -11.12 -9.53
C SER A 378 -1.10 -9.91 -10.42
N PHE A 379 -2.38 -9.53 -10.56
CA PHE A 379 -2.79 -8.35 -11.31
C PHE A 379 -2.41 -7.04 -10.58
N TYR A 380 -2.55 -6.99 -9.25
CA TYR A 380 -2.05 -5.85 -8.46
C TYR A 380 -0.53 -5.64 -8.66
N MET A 381 0.26 -6.71 -8.64
CA MET A 381 1.69 -6.64 -8.96
C MET A 381 1.97 -6.27 -10.42
N PHE A 382 1.05 -6.56 -11.34
CA PHE A 382 1.13 -6.09 -12.74
C PHE A 382 0.82 -4.60 -12.88
N ILE A 383 -0.13 -4.05 -12.12
CA ILE A 383 -0.36 -2.59 -12.04
C ILE A 383 0.91 -1.86 -11.58
N TRP A 384 1.67 -2.44 -10.64
CA TRP A 384 2.99 -1.93 -10.27
C TRP A 384 4.02 -2.02 -11.41
N LYS A 385 4.01 -3.08 -12.22
CA LYS A 385 4.88 -3.17 -13.42
C LYS A 385 4.53 -2.12 -14.48
N LEU A 386 3.24 -1.82 -14.67
CA LEU A 386 2.81 -0.70 -15.51
C LEU A 386 3.33 0.63 -14.95
N PHE A 387 3.12 0.90 -13.66
CA PHE A 387 3.65 2.09 -12.97
C PHE A 387 5.17 2.25 -13.13
N TYR A 388 5.95 1.16 -13.15
CA TYR A 388 7.39 1.21 -13.45
C TYR A 388 7.67 1.60 -14.90
N ALA A 389 6.97 1.00 -15.87
CA ALA A 389 7.12 1.31 -17.28
C ALA A 389 6.81 2.79 -17.58
N GLU A 390 5.82 3.37 -16.89
CA GLU A 390 5.49 4.78 -17.01
C GLU A 390 6.61 5.72 -16.59
N TYR A 391 7.36 5.41 -15.53
CA TYR A 391 8.55 6.18 -15.18
C TYR A 391 9.71 6.02 -16.17
N LEU A 392 9.73 4.96 -16.98
CA LEU A 392 10.67 4.85 -18.11
C LEU A 392 10.20 5.66 -19.34
N LEU A 393 8.89 5.82 -19.54
CA LEU A 393 8.31 6.60 -20.66
C LEU A 393 8.29 8.11 -20.39
N ILE A 394 7.94 8.55 -19.18
CA ILE A 394 7.78 9.97 -18.80
C ILE A 394 8.97 10.86 -19.21
N PRO A 395 10.26 10.49 -19.03
CA PRO A 395 11.41 11.30 -19.42
C PRO A 395 11.54 11.53 -20.95
N LEU A 396 10.84 10.73 -21.74
CA LEU A 396 10.84 10.75 -23.21
C LEU A 396 9.71 11.62 -23.78
N VAL A 397 8.77 12.09 -22.93
CA VAL A 397 7.70 13.02 -23.30
C VAL A 397 8.26 14.45 -23.35
N ARG A 398 8.20 15.11 -24.51
CA ARG A 398 8.83 16.41 -24.80
C ARG A 398 7.89 17.37 -25.52
#